data_AF-A0A2V9BQG7-F1
#
_entry.id   AF-A0A2V9BQG7-F1
#
_cell.length_a   1.000
_cell.length_b   1.000
_cell.length_c   1.000
_cell.angle_alpha   90.00
_cell.angle_beta   90.00
_cell.angle_gamma   90.00
#
_symmetry.space_group_name_H-M   'P 1'
#
loop_
_entity.id
_entity.type
_entity.pdbx_description
1 polymer ?
#
loop_
_entity_poly.entity_id
_entity_poly.type
_entity_poly.pdbx_seq_one_letter_code
_entity_poly.pdbx_strand_id
1 'polypeptide(L)'
;MDDYFQFILQVNEPTLLPTGQFDRLLDIARRKYRDPRGVEHNLLTPEEVRFLSIPQGSLDPDERHQIESHVVHSFNFLMQIPWTKEIRGIPMIARAHHEKLDGSGYPYKLKSDEIPLQAKIMTICDMFDALSASDRPYKKAVPVER
;
A
#
# COMPACT_ATOMS: atom_id res chain seq x y z
N MET A 1 -24.39 -22.18 0.58
CA MET A 1 -22.96 -22.23 0.22
C MET A 1 -22.62 -21.06 -0.68
N ASP A 2 -23.46 -20.76 -1.66
CA ASP A 2 -23.29 -19.65 -2.61
C ASP A 2 -23.09 -18.28 -1.96
N ASP A 3 -23.79 -17.98 -0.86
CA ASP A 3 -23.65 -16.70 -0.14
C ASP A 3 -22.24 -16.48 0.46
N TYR A 4 -21.59 -17.52 1.01
CA TYR A 4 -20.22 -17.39 1.52
C TYR A 4 -19.21 -17.22 0.40
N PHE A 5 -19.39 -17.96 -0.69
CA PHE A 5 -18.53 -17.85 -1.84
C PHE A 5 -18.58 -16.45 -2.46
N GLN A 6 -19.79 -15.90 -2.65
CA GLN A 6 -19.96 -14.53 -3.15
C GLN A 6 -19.36 -13.50 -2.20
N PHE A 7 -19.51 -13.68 -0.89
CA PHE A 7 -18.87 -12.79 0.09
C PHE A 7 -17.34 -12.85 0.03
N ILE A 8 -16.74 -14.04 -0.04
CA ILE A 8 -15.28 -14.19 -0.16
C ILE A 8 -14.78 -13.53 -1.45
N LEU A 9 -15.47 -13.74 -2.58
CA LEU A 9 -15.12 -13.09 -3.85
C LEU A 9 -15.15 -11.56 -3.74
N GLN A 10 -16.17 -11.01 -3.06
CA GLN A 10 -16.27 -9.57 -2.83
C GLN A 10 -15.12 -9.03 -1.98
N VAL A 11 -14.74 -9.74 -0.91
CA VAL A 11 -13.65 -9.34 -0.01
C VAL A 11 -12.27 -9.51 -0.66
N ASN A 12 -12.15 -10.41 -1.63
CA ASN A 12 -10.93 -10.64 -2.40
C ASN A 12 -10.67 -9.58 -3.50
N GLU A 13 -11.54 -8.57 -3.63
CA GLU A 13 -11.29 -7.42 -4.49
C GLU A 13 -10.54 -6.33 -3.72
N PRO A 14 -9.46 -5.74 -4.29
CA PRO A 14 -8.61 -4.73 -3.62
C PRO A 14 -9.32 -3.37 -3.53
N THR A 15 -10.43 -3.34 -2.82
CA THR A 15 -11.29 -2.18 -2.58
C THR A 15 -11.35 -1.87 -1.10
N LEU A 16 -11.83 -0.68 -0.73
CA LEU A 16 -12.02 -0.33 0.68
C LEU A 16 -13.06 -1.28 1.29
N LEU A 17 -12.64 -2.15 2.20
CA LEU A 17 -13.58 -2.99 2.94
C LEU A 17 -14.44 -2.09 3.84
N PRO A 18 -15.77 -2.06 3.66
CA PRO A 18 -16.67 -1.34 4.57
C PRO A 18 -16.51 -1.86 6.00
N THR A 19 -16.54 -0.94 6.95
CA THR A 19 -16.52 -1.25 8.38
C THR A 19 -17.67 -2.21 8.72
N GLY A 20 -17.36 -3.40 9.24
CA GLY A 20 -18.34 -4.43 9.61
C GLY A 20 -18.30 -5.75 8.81
N GLN A 21 -17.50 -5.86 7.75
CA GLN A 21 -17.32 -7.13 7.03
C GLN A 21 -16.38 -8.13 7.73
N PHE A 22 -15.57 -7.67 8.67
CA PHE A 22 -14.61 -8.49 9.43
C PHE A 22 -15.27 -9.58 10.27
N ASP A 23 -16.38 -9.28 10.94
CA ASP A 23 -17.08 -10.25 11.79
C ASP A 23 -17.59 -11.44 10.96
N ARG A 24 -18.13 -11.15 9.77
CA ARG A 24 -18.61 -12.17 8.83
C ARG A 24 -17.47 -13.04 8.28
N LEU A 25 -16.31 -12.45 7.97
CA LEU A 25 -15.13 -13.19 7.56
C LEU A 25 -14.64 -14.14 8.66
N LEU A 26 -14.60 -13.67 9.91
CA LEU A 26 -14.23 -14.51 11.06
C LEU A 26 -15.22 -15.66 11.30
N ASP A 27 -16.51 -15.42 11.11
CA ASP A 27 -17.53 -16.47 11.21
C ASP A 27 -17.39 -17.53 10.12
N ILE A 28 -17.02 -17.13 8.90
CA ILE A 28 -16.71 -18.05 7.79
C ILE A 28 -15.43 -18.83 8.09
N ALA A 29 -14.39 -18.16 8.60
CA ALA A 29 -13.11 -18.78 8.95
C ALA A 29 -13.22 -19.86 10.04
N ARG A 30 -14.19 -19.74 10.96
CA ARG A 30 -14.45 -20.74 12.00
C ARG A 30 -15.12 -22.01 11.48
N ARG A 31 -15.66 -21.98 10.25
CA ARG A 31 -16.31 -23.16 9.67
C ARG A 31 -15.28 -24.20 9.29
N LYS A 32 -15.68 -25.46 9.42
CA LYS A 32 -14.90 -26.60 8.99
C LYS A 32 -15.68 -27.41 7.97
N TYR A 33 -14.95 -28.10 7.11
CA TYR A 33 -15.52 -29.11 6.23
C TYR A 33 -14.74 -30.40 6.39
N ARG A 34 -15.39 -31.51 6.05
CA ARG A 34 -14.78 -32.83 6.07
C ARG A 34 -14.46 -33.23 4.64
N ASP A 35 -13.21 -33.61 4.37
CA ASP A 35 -12.81 -34.08 3.05
C ASP A 35 -13.34 -35.52 2.79
N PRO A 36 -13.23 -36.04 1.56
CA PRO A 36 -13.66 -37.41 1.24
C PRO A 36 -12.92 -38.52 2.01
N ARG A 37 -11.79 -38.20 2.68
CA ARG A 37 -11.03 -39.12 3.53
C ARG A 37 -11.47 -39.06 4.99
N GLY A 38 -12.41 -38.18 5.31
CA GLY A 38 -12.93 -37.99 6.65
C GLY A 38 -12.09 -37.07 7.53
N VAL A 39 -11.13 -36.32 6.97
CA VAL A 39 -10.30 -35.36 7.72
C VAL A 39 -11.02 -34.01 7.77
N GLU A 40 -11.03 -33.37 8.94
CA GLU A 40 -11.58 -32.02 9.09
C GLU A 40 -10.55 -30.96 8.71
N HIS A 41 -10.99 -29.99 7.92
CA HIS A 41 -10.21 -28.83 7.48
C HIS A 41 -10.97 -27.55 7.81
N ASN A 42 -10.26 -26.46 8.08
CA ASN A 42 -10.89 -25.13 8.12
C ASN A 42 -11.33 -24.73 6.72
N LEU A 43 -12.44 -24.01 6.63
CA LEU A 43 -12.95 -23.49 5.35
C LEU A 43 -12.03 -22.45 4.74
N LEU A 44 -11.34 -21.66 5.58
CA LEU A 44 -10.28 -20.74 5.20
C LEU A 44 -9.03 -21.07 6.03
N THR A 45 -7.88 -21.03 5.39
CA THR A 45 -6.58 -21.13 6.06
C THR A 45 -6.30 -19.85 6.86
N PRO A 46 -5.44 -19.92 7.90
CA PRO A 46 -5.05 -18.72 8.65
C PRO A 46 -4.42 -17.64 7.76
N GLU A 47 -3.73 -18.03 6.69
CA GLU A 47 -3.12 -17.13 5.73
C GLU A 47 -4.17 -16.40 4.87
N GLU A 48 -5.16 -17.12 4.33
CA GLU A 48 -6.27 -16.50 3.58
C GLU A 48 -7.04 -15.53 4.46
N VAL A 49 -7.29 -15.88 5.73
CA VAL A 49 -7.97 -14.96 6.67
C VAL A 49 -7.14 -13.70 6.87
N ARG A 50 -5.81 -13.81 6.99
CA ARG A 50 -4.90 -12.66 7.14
C ARG A 50 -5.01 -11.72 5.93
N PHE A 51 -4.93 -12.25 4.71
CA PHE A 51 -4.96 -11.45 3.48
C PHE A 51 -6.35 -10.87 3.17
N LEU A 52 -7.41 -11.65 3.36
CA LEU A 52 -8.79 -11.19 3.20
C LEU A 52 -9.18 -10.16 4.28
N SER A 53 -8.41 -10.06 5.36
CA SER A 53 -8.59 -9.04 6.40
C SER A 53 -7.82 -7.74 6.16
N ILE A 54 -7.21 -7.54 4.98
CA ILE A 54 -6.52 -6.29 4.67
C ILE A 54 -7.58 -5.19 4.42
N PRO A 55 -7.60 -4.10 5.23
CA PRO A 55 -8.67 -3.11 5.15
C PRO A 55 -8.61 -2.21 3.91
N GLN A 56 -7.42 -2.00 3.35
CA GLN A 56 -7.20 -1.12 2.22
C GLN A 56 -6.06 -1.61 1.33
N GLY A 57 -6.34 -1.72 0.03
CA GLY A 57 -5.37 -2.20 -0.94
C GLY A 57 -5.15 -3.70 -0.84
N SER A 58 -3.99 -4.17 -1.31
CA SER A 58 -3.69 -5.60 -1.44
C SER A 58 -2.42 -6.03 -0.73
N LEU A 59 -1.77 -5.12 0.01
CA LEU A 59 -0.52 -5.44 0.70
C LEU A 59 -0.78 -5.55 2.19
N ASP A 60 -0.26 -6.61 2.79
CA ASP A 60 -0.16 -6.70 4.22
C ASP A 60 0.87 -5.69 4.77
N PRO A 61 0.96 -5.51 6.11
CA PRO A 61 1.91 -4.57 6.70
C PRO A 61 3.40 -4.85 6.37
N ASP A 62 3.79 -6.11 6.23
CA ASP A 62 5.17 -6.50 5.94
C ASP A 62 5.50 -6.22 4.47
N GLU A 63 4.60 -6.59 3.56
CA GLU A 63 4.70 -6.27 2.13
C GLU A 63 4.71 -4.76 1.90
N ARG A 64 3.87 -4.01 2.65
CA ARG A 64 3.87 -2.54 2.63
C ARG A 64 5.24 -2.01 3.02
N HIS A 65 5.83 -2.51 4.11
CA HIS A 65 7.14 -2.11 4.55
C HIS A 65 8.24 -2.41 3.52
N GLN A 66 8.17 -3.57 2.84
CA GLN A 66 9.09 -3.90 1.76
C GLN A 66 8.96 -2.93 0.58
N ILE A 67 7.75 -2.55 0.18
CA ILE A 67 7.57 -1.55 -0.87
C ILE A 67 8.10 -0.19 -0.44
N GLU A 68 7.83 0.25 0.79
CA GLU A 68 8.32 1.54 1.32
C GLU A 68 9.86 1.60 1.39
N SER A 69 10.53 0.45 1.53
CA SER A 69 12.00 0.35 1.56
C SER A 69 12.68 0.90 0.30
N HIS A 70 11.98 1.00 -0.84
CA HIS A 70 12.54 1.51 -2.09
C HIS A 70 13.15 2.92 -1.92
N VAL A 71 12.61 3.74 -1.01
CA VAL A 71 13.13 5.08 -0.72
C VAL A 71 14.53 5.01 -0.13
N VAL A 72 14.73 4.08 0.81
CA VAL A 72 16.02 3.85 1.48
C VAL A 72 17.01 3.24 0.49
N HIS A 73 16.57 2.27 -0.32
CA HIS A 73 17.41 1.66 -1.35
C HIS A 73 17.88 2.70 -2.37
N SER A 74 16.96 3.51 -2.92
CA SER A 74 17.28 4.60 -3.84
C SER A 74 18.24 5.60 -3.21
N PHE A 75 18.00 6.03 -1.97
CA PHE A 75 18.94 6.90 -1.26
C PHE A 75 20.35 6.29 -1.19
N ASN A 76 20.45 5.02 -0.79
CA ASN A 76 21.73 4.33 -0.66
C ASN A 76 22.47 4.22 -1.99
N PHE A 77 21.76 3.98 -3.11
CA PHE A 77 22.37 3.99 -4.44
C PHE A 77 22.84 5.40 -4.83
N LEU A 78 21.98 6.40 -4.65
CA LEU A 78 22.30 7.79 -5.00
C LEU A 78 23.48 8.33 -4.18
N MET A 79 23.66 7.89 -2.93
CA MET A 79 24.79 8.27 -2.09
C MET A 79 26.15 7.76 -2.60
N GLN A 80 26.18 6.77 -3.50
CA GLN A 80 27.43 6.27 -4.11
C GLN A 80 27.91 7.13 -5.28
N ILE A 81 27.07 8.03 -5.80
CA ILE A 81 27.38 8.86 -6.95
C ILE A 81 28.19 10.09 -6.50
N PRO A 82 29.32 10.42 -7.15
CA PRO A 82 30.11 11.61 -6.84
C PRO A 82 29.43 12.87 -7.43
N TRP A 83 28.41 13.36 -6.74
CA TRP A 83 27.65 14.55 -7.16
C TRP A 83 28.50 15.82 -7.19
N THR A 84 28.21 16.70 -8.14
CA THR A 84 28.74 18.07 -8.12
C THR A 84 28.07 18.91 -7.04
N LYS A 85 28.65 20.06 -6.70
CA LYS A 85 28.15 20.92 -5.61
C LYS A 85 26.71 21.38 -5.83
N GLU A 86 26.30 21.53 -7.08
CA GLU A 86 24.99 22.05 -7.49
C GLU A 86 23.88 21.02 -7.24
N ILE A 87 24.19 19.72 -7.34
CA ILE A 87 23.20 18.62 -7.29
C ILE A 87 23.42 17.62 -6.15
N ARG A 88 24.35 17.90 -5.24
CA ARG A 88 24.60 17.10 -4.02
C ARG A 88 23.37 16.84 -3.14
N GLY A 89 22.29 17.61 -3.32
CA GLY A 89 21.05 17.47 -2.57
C GLY A 89 20.11 16.38 -3.10
N ILE A 90 20.33 15.86 -4.31
CA ILE A 90 19.44 14.87 -4.96
C ILE A 90 19.14 13.66 -4.06
N PRO A 91 20.12 13.01 -3.40
CA PRO A 91 19.83 11.89 -2.51
C PRO A 91 18.83 12.27 -1.41
N MET A 92 18.97 13.46 -0.81
CA MET A 92 18.08 13.90 0.27
C MET A 92 16.66 14.20 -0.22
N ILE A 93 16.52 14.73 -1.43
CA ILE A 93 15.22 14.97 -2.08
C ILE A 93 14.52 13.63 -2.33
N ALA A 94 15.23 12.69 -2.98
CA ALA A 94 14.71 11.35 -3.23
C ALA A 94 14.39 10.59 -1.94
N ARG A 95 15.13 10.82 -0.86
CA ARG A 95 14.85 10.18 0.44
C ARG A 95 13.58 10.71 1.11
N ALA A 96 13.16 11.94 0.82
CA ALA A 96 12.09 12.63 1.53
C ALA A 96 10.78 12.79 0.73
N HIS A 97 10.72 12.37 -0.54
CA HIS A 97 9.53 12.61 -1.38
C HIS A 97 8.27 11.83 -0.98
N HIS A 98 8.37 10.84 -0.09
CA HIS A 98 7.24 10.14 0.52
C HIS A 98 6.91 10.58 1.96
N GLU A 99 7.65 11.57 2.48
CA GLU A 99 7.31 12.21 3.74
C GLU A 99 6.05 13.08 3.59
N LYS A 100 5.28 13.23 4.67
CA LYS A 100 4.04 14.01 4.67
C LYS A 100 4.14 15.13 5.68
N LEU A 101 3.48 16.25 5.39
CA LEU A 101 3.59 17.47 6.19
C LEU A 101 3.17 17.29 7.66
N ASP A 102 2.31 16.31 7.94
CA ASP A 102 1.82 15.94 9.28
C ASP A 102 2.68 14.90 10.01
N GLY A 103 3.75 14.40 9.39
CA GLY A 103 4.61 13.34 9.94
C GLY A 103 4.06 11.92 9.78
N SER A 104 2.95 11.72 9.05
CA SER A 104 2.42 10.38 8.76
C SER A 104 3.06 9.69 7.54
N GLY A 105 4.09 10.32 6.96
CA GLY A 105 4.87 9.77 5.84
C GLY A 105 5.95 8.78 6.28
N TYR A 106 6.82 8.42 5.35
CA TYR A 106 7.90 7.47 5.57
C TYR A 106 9.15 7.90 4.77
N PRO A 107 10.36 7.43 5.15
CA PRO A 107 10.64 6.47 6.22
C PRO A 107 10.98 7.09 7.59
N TYR A 108 11.21 8.40 7.69
CA TYR A 108 11.66 9.06 8.92
C TYR A 108 10.56 9.81 9.66
N LYS A 109 9.35 9.94 9.07
CA LYS A 109 8.21 10.63 9.67
C LYS A 109 8.51 12.12 9.93
N LEU A 110 9.17 12.74 8.96
CA LEU A 110 9.56 14.14 9.02
C LEU A 110 8.31 15.03 9.02
N LYS A 111 8.35 16.12 9.79
CA LYS A 111 7.31 17.15 9.77
C LYS A 111 7.62 18.21 8.73
N SER A 112 6.62 19.04 8.42
CA SER A 112 6.70 20.06 7.36
C SER A 112 7.98 20.91 7.39
N ASP A 113 8.44 21.35 8.56
CA ASP A 113 9.64 22.16 8.75
C ASP A 113 10.95 21.40 8.49
N GLU A 114 10.94 20.08 8.57
CA GLU A 114 12.08 19.19 8.35
C GLU A 114 12.19 18.73 6.88
N ILE A 115 11.09 18.76 6.12
CA ILE A 115 11.06 18.30 4.73
C ILE A 115 11.65 19.39 3.80
N PRO A 116 12.69 19.09 3.01
CA PRO A 116 13.24 20.02 2.03
C PRO A 116 12.19 20.52 1.04
N LEU A 117 12.24 21.81 0.67
CA LEU A 117 11.30 22.40 -0.29
C LEU A 117 11.23 21.61 -1.61
N GLN A 118 12.39 21.19 -2.12
CA GLN A 118 12.48 20.42 -3.36
C GLN A 118 11.81 19.05 -3.23
N ALA A 119 11.86 18.41 -2.06
CA ALA A 119 11.14 17.17 -1.81
C ALA A 119 9.62 17.39 -1.82
N LYS A 120 9.14 18.48 -1.22
CA LYS A 120 7.71 18.85 -1.28
C LYS A 120 7.24 19.07 -2.73
N ILE A 121 8.05 19.74 -3.55
CA ILE A 121 7.75 19.94 -4.98
C ILE A 121 7.68 18.57 -5.68
N MET A 122 8.67 17.71 -5.46
CA MET A 122 8.72 16.37 -6.05
C MET A 122 7.49 15.52 -5.65
N THR A 123 7.09 15.54 -4.38
CA THR A 123 5.87 14.84 -3.90
C THR A 123 4.63 15.31 -4.65
N ILE A 124 4.47 16.63 -4.85
CA ILE A 124 3.33 17.18 -5.60
C ILE A 124 3.36 16.70 -7.05
N CYS A 125 4.53 16.77 -7.70
CA CYS A 125 4.68 16.30 -9.07
C CYS A 125 4.37 14.81 -9.23
N ASP A 126 4.91 13.96 -8.34
CA ASP A 126 4.68 12.52 -8.34
C ASP A 126 3.20 12.16 -8.13
N MET A 127 2.55 12.81 -7.16
CA MET A 127 1.12 12.62 -6.91
C MET A 127 0.26 13.10 -8.08
N PHE A 128 0.59 14.26 -8.68
CA PHE A 128 -0.14 14.79 -9.81
C PHE A 128 -0.07 13.83 -10.99
N ASP A 129 1.14 13.40 -11.38
CA ASP A 129 1.36 12.47 -12.47
C ASP A 129 0.61 11.15 -12.24
N ALA A 130 0.71 10.60 -11.02
CA ALA A 130 0.00 9.40 -10.60
C ALA A 130 -1.53 9.50 -10.69
N LEU A 131 -2.10 10.70 -10.50
CA LEU A 131 -3.55 10.95 -10.55
C LEU A 131 -4.04 11.28 -11.97
N SER A 132 -3.22 11.93 -12.79
CA SER A 132 -3.58 12.31 -14.17
C SER A 132 -3.32 11.22 -15.20
N ALA A 133 -2.49 10.23 -14.88
CA ALA A 133 -2.12 9.13 -15.79
C ALA A 133 -3.36 8.31 -16.23
N SER A 134 -3.60 8.27 -17.55
CA SER A 134 -4.74 7.58 -18.17
C SER A 134 -4.58 6.07 -18.33
N ASP A 135 -3.38 5.56 -18.13
CA ASP A 135 -2.97 4.17 -18.35
C ASP A 135 -3.00 3.32 -17.07
N ARG A 136 -3.40 3.87 -15.92
CA ARG A 136 -3.49 3.11 -14.67
C ARG A 136 -4.72 2.19 -14.66
N PRO A 137 -4.56 0.86 -14.55
CA PRO A 137 -5.65 -0.11 -14.71
C PRO A 137 -6.72 -0.04 -13.62
N TYR A 138 -6.38 0.49 -12.43
CA TYR A 138 -7.24 0.45 -11.24
C TYR A 138 -7.97 1.76 -10.94
N LYS A 139 -7.73 2.84 -11.69
CA LYS A 139 -8.40 4.13 -11.45
C LYS A 139 -8.43 4.96 -12.73
N LYS A 140 -9.61 5.47 -13.08
CA LYS A 140 -9.73 6.46 -14.16
C LYS A 140 -8.92 7.70 -13.80
N ALA A 141 -8.20 8.26 -14.78
CA ALA A 141 -7.50 9.53 -14.62
C ALA A 141 -8.42 10.61 -14.06
N VAL A 142 -7.88 11.42 -13.15
CA VAL A 142 -8.54 12.62 -12.67
C VAL A 142 -8.37 13.71 -13.74
N PRO A 143 -9.46 14.33 -14.24
CA PRO A 143 -9.37 15.44 -15.18
C PRO A 143 -8.58 16.59 -14.58
N VAL A 144 -7.73 17.24 -15.40
CA VAL A 144 -6.83 18.32 -14.97
C VAL A 144 -7.60 19.64 -14.71
N GLU A 145 -8.84 19.76 -15.19
CA GLU A 145 -9.63 21.00 -15.15
C GLU A 145 -10.56 21.09 -13.93
N ARG A 146 -10.43 22.21 -13.19
CA ARG A 146 -11.52 22.93 -12.52
C ARG A 146 -11.23 24.43 -12.50
#